data_AF-A0A7C4QYN7-F1
#
_entry.id   AF-A0A7C4QYN7-F1
#
_cell.length_a   1.000
_cell.length_b   1.000
_cell.length_c   1.000
_cell.angle_alpha   90.00
_cell.angle_beta   90.00
_cell.angle_gamma   90.00
#
_symmetry.space_group_name_H-M   'P 1'
#
loop_
_entity.id
_entity.type
_entity.pdbx_description
1 polymer ?
#
loop_
_entity_poly.entity_id
_entity_poly.type
_entity_poly.pdbx_seq_one_letter_code
_entity_poly.pdbx_strand_id
1 'polypeptide(L)'
;MAVRLSETYRARERERGAPGKRRRPRRRASRRAAPTNARDEAHRGLLGPSVGHAARGMERAAQRWRVPMIDRIARKLVQLGFLALFLYPFVPLVYRRLTFREAPVVTSWLLVWDPLLLLARLPRLGQGTLVVGAPLLLVALTLVAGRFFCGWVCPLGTILDLIRPLGPAHGRALRRSPGKLARLLTMPNGNSYARYYLALAALGLSLLSLKLVGLLDPLVLFHRVATVIVADVFSLRNPGFDIYLSVSLLFLLVLLLELWRPRFWCRHLCPLGALLGWLSRWTLLNRRVSEACNYCGRCREVCVMNAIPKETHDTDYRECHFCLACEAACPRQAISFGLGPLARARWQPKRLTPAGTAGEPKPRLLAGVYVPRERPRAERILPHVEGIAAKFGAAVTLLQVVEPIVPVSSAEVYTPSGDQLSERLSRAKEYLEAIQAKMRLRGIPAEVHLVSKAVVDGICETAEALQVDLIAMASHGRTGAARVFYGSVAAGVLNRVDRPLLIIRSRSGG
;
A
#
# COMPACT_ATOMS: atom_id res chain seq x y z
N MET A 1 -47.75 -1.58 -3.38
CA MET A 1 -48.42 -2.90 -3.31
C MET A 1 -47.69 -3.82 -4.28
N ALA A 2 -46.87 -4.75 -3.79
CA ALA A 2 -47.29 -6.12 -3.43
C ALA A 2 -47.65 -6.91 -4.71
N VAL A 3 -47.15 -8.12 -5.02
CA VAL A 3 -46.60 -9.20 -4.20
C VAL A 3 -46.17 -10.33 -5.16
N ARG A 4 -44.99 -10.94 -4.90
CA ARG A 4 -44.64 -12.39 -4.89
C ARG A 4 -45.03 -13.33 -6.06
N LEU A 5 -44.45 -14.52 -6.25
CA LEU A 5 -43.26 -15.27 -5.83
C LEU A 5 -43.35 -16.57 -6.65
N SER A 6 -42.22 -17.12 -7.09
CA SER A 6 -41.70 -18.45 -6.74
C SER A 6 -42.55 -19.67 -7.14
N GLU A 7 -41.99 -20.53 -7.98
CA GLU A 7 -41.93 -22.00 -7.80
C GLU A 7 -41.41 -22.63 -9.08
N THR A 8 -40.26 -23.31 -9.01
CA THR A 8 -39.81 -24.38 -9.94
C THR A 8 -38.39 -24.85 -9.61
N TYR A 9 -37.66 -24.19 -8.69
CA TYR A 9 -36.31 -24.62 -8.30
C TYR A 9 -36.26 -25.79 -7.28
N ARG A 10 -37.28 -26.67 -7.22
CA ARG A 10 -37.43 -27.66 -6.14
C ARG A 10 -37.47 -29.13 -6.54
N ALA A 11 -37.11 -29.51 -7.76
CA ALA A 11 -37.13 -30.91 -8.17
C ALA A 11 -35.88 -31.29 -8.96
N ARG A 12 -34.79 -31.65 -8.26
CA ARG A 12 -33.73 -32.59 -8.74
C ARG A 12 -32.65 -32.86 -7.68
N GLU A 13 -33.04 -32.93 -6.40
CA GLU A 13 -32.26 -33.64 -5.38
C GLU A 13 -33.14 -34.73 -4.78
N ARG A 14 -32.96 -35.95 -5.28
CA ARG A 14 -33.25 -37.24 -4.65
C ARG A 14 -33.04 -38.28 -5.73
N GLU A 15 -31.83 -38.84 -5.78
CA GLU A 15 -31.62 -40.29 -5.74
C GLU A 15 -30.15 -40.65 -5.99
N ARG A 16 -29.60 -41.38 -5.00
CA ARG A 16 -28.50 -42.38 -5.09
C ARG A 16 -27.08 -41.80 -5.30
N GLY A 17 -26.06 -42.10 -4.51
CA GLY A 17 -25.88 -43.00 -3.36
C GLY A 17 -24.42 -42.90 -2.88
N ALA A 18 -24.19 -43.18 -1.60
CA ALA A 18 -22.86 -43.39 -0.98
C ALA A 18 -22.18 -44.66 -1.56
N PRO A 19 -20.91 -45.05 -1.25
CA PRO A 19 -20.05 -44.63 -0.13
C PRO A 19 -18.55 -44.44 -0.45
N GLY A 20 -17.72 -44.07 0.54
CA GLY A 20 -16.26 -44.26 0.42
C GLY A 20 -15.37 -43.42 1.32
N LYS A 21 -15.42 -43.62 2.65
CA LYS A 21 -14.39 -43.14 3.58
C LYS A 21 -13.03 -43.76 3.22
N ARG A 22 -12.03 -42.96 2.87
CA ARG A 22 -10.61 -43.33 3.05
C ARG A 22 -9.85 -42.23 3.79
N ARG A 23 -9.68 -42.47 5.09
CA ARG A 23 -8.67 -41.84 5.94
C ARG A 23 -7.28 -42.25 5.42
N ARG A 24 -6.38 -41.30 5.21
CA ARG A 24 -4.92 -41.51 5.22
C ARG A 24 -4.22 -40.29 5.84
N PRO A 25 -3.02 -40.50 6.43
CA PRO A 25 -2.77 -40.08 7.79
C PRO A 25 -1.95 -38.79 7.93
N ARG A 26 -2.10 -38.15 9.09
CA ARG A 26 -1.15 -37.17 9.63
C ARG A 26 0.24 -37.81 9.70
N ARG A 27 1.20 -37.34 8.90
CA ARG A 27 2.62 -37.48 9.21
C ARG A 27 3.17 -36.12 9.63
N ARG A 28 3.49 -36.03 10.92
CA ARG A 28 4.42 -35.07 11.51
C ARG A 28 5.74 -35.20 10.75
N ALA A 29 6.21 -34.12 10.14
CA ALA A 29 7.61 -34.00 9.75
C ALA A 29 8.32 -33.19 10.83
N SER A 30 9.10 -33.92 11.61
CA SER A 30 10.04 -33.46 12.62
C SER A 30 11.06 -32.48 12.06
N ARG A 31 11.39 -31.47 12.88
CA ARG A 31 12.67 -30.76 12.83
C ARG A 31 13.81 -31.77 12.73
N ARG A 32 14.61 -31.70 11.66
CA ARG A 32 16.01 -32.16 11.67
C ARG A 32 16.82 -31.14 10.89
N ALA A 33 17.75 -30.53 11.60
CA ALA A 33 18.91 -29.86 11.04
C ALA A 33 19.78 -30.90 10.31
N ALA A 34 20.39 -30.48 9.21
CA ALA A 34 21.36 -31.24 8.43
C ALA A 34 22.28 -30.23 7.70
N PRO A 35 23.51 -30.59 7.32
CA PRO A 35 24.71 -29.96 7.84
C PRO A 35 25.37 -29.01 6.83
N THR A 36 26.19 -28.11 7.35
CA THR A 36 27.17 -27.32 6.62
C THR A 36 28.24 -28.25 6.02
N ASN A 37 28.19 -28.45 4.70
CA ASN A 37 29.26 -29.13 3.96
C ASN A 37 30.32 -28.12 3.52
N ALA A 38 31.48 -28.22 4.15
CA ALA A 38 32.73 -27.59 3.77
C ALA A 38 33.30 -28.25 2.51
N ARG A 39 32.80 -27.87 1.32
CA ARG A 39 33.42 -28.19 0.02
C ARG A 39 33.28 -27.07 -1.03
N ASP A 40 32.98 -25.84 -0.61
CA ASP A 40 32.85 -24.66 -1.49
C ASP A 40 34.10 -23.74 -1.52
N GLU A 41 35.22 -24.14 -0.93
CA GLU A 41 36.41 -23.28 -0.80
C GLU A 41 37.48 -23.44 -1.90
N ALA A 42 37.33 -24.38 -2.84
CA ALA A 42 38.40 -24.67 -3.81
C ALA A 42 38.24 -24.05 -5.21
N HIS A 43 37.19 -23.26 -5.50
CA HIS A 43 37.02 -22.62 -6.83
C HIS A 43 36.85 -21.09 -6.79
N ARG A 44 37.36 -20.43 -5.73
CA ARG A 44 37.38 -18.95 -5.61
C ARG A 44 38.71 -18.28 -5.97
N GLY A 45 39.60 -18.97 -6.66
CA GLY A 45 40.77 -18.35 -7.28
C GLY A 45 40.52 -18.11 -8.75
N LEU A 46 40.34 -16.84 -9.16
CA LEU A 46 40.37 -16.27 -10.53
C LEU A 46 39.17 -15.37 -10.89
N LEU A 47 38.70 -14.51 -9.98
CA LEU A 47 38.07 -13.24 -10.36
C LEU A 47 38.45 -12.20 -9.29
N GLY A 48 39.24 -11.19 -9.68
CA GLY A 48 39.67 -10.12 -8.78
C GLY A 48 38.49 -9.36 -8.17
N PRO A 49 38.58 -8.89 -6.91
CA PRO A 49 37.46 -8.23 -6.26
C PRO A 49 37.25 -6.84 -6.86
N SER A 50 36.06 -6.58 -7.38
CA SER A 50 35.58 -5.22 -7.65
C SER A 50 35.26 -4.54 -6.30
N VAL A 51 36.30 -4.01 -5.66
CA VAL A 51 36.27 -3.36 -4.34
C VAL A 51 35.23 -2.22 -4.24
N GLY A 52 34.77 -1.68 -5.38
CA GLY A 52 33.74 -0.63 -5.42
C GLY A 52 32.27 -1.07 -5.26
N HIS A 53 31.93 -2.35 -5.41
CA HIS A 53 30.52 -2.79 -5.32
C HIS A 53 30.12 -3.30 -3.92
N ALA A 54 31.06 -3.93 -3.20
CA ALA A 54 30.81 -4.44 -1.85
C ALA A 54 30.69 -3.31 -0.82
N ALA A 55 31.54 -2.28 -0.88
CA ALA A 55 31.49 -1.13 0.02
C ALA A 55 30.19 -0.32 -0.13
N ARG A 56 29.76 -0.03 -1.37
CA ARG A 56 28.47 0.62 -1.66
C ARG A 56 27.26 -0.25 -1.31
N GLY A 57 27.39 -1.58 -1.38
CA GLY A 57 26.36 -2.53 -0.95
C GLY A 57 26.17 -2.56 0.57
N MET A 58 27.27 -2.49 1.34
CA MET A 58 27.25 -2.48 2.80
C MET A 58 26.77 -1.15 3.38
N GLU A 59 27.16 0.00 2.80
CA GLU A 59 26.61 1.31 3.20
C GLU A 59 25.12 1.43 2.88
N ARG A 60 24.69 1.00 1.69
CA ARG A 60 23.26 0.97 1.34
C ARG A 60 22.48 0.01 2.23
N ALA A 61 23.04 -1.13 2.62
CA ALA A 61 22.41 -2.08 3.54
C ALA A 61 22.34 -1.56 4.99
N ALA A 62 23.32 -0.78 5.46
CA ALA A 62 23.29 -0.12 6.76
C ALA A 62 22.29 1.06 6.80
N GLN A 63 22.16 1.80 5.69
CA GLN A 63 21.08 2.80 5.49
C GLN A 63 19.69 2.16 5.32
N ARG A 64 19.62 0.91 4.82
CA ARG A 64 18.39 0.13 4.57
C ARG A 64 17.55 -0.16 5.82
N TRP A 65 18.16 -0.13 7.02
CA TRP A 65 17.52 -0.50 8.28
C TRP A 65 17.45 0.61 9.34
N ARG A 66 18.36 1.60 9.34
CA ARG A 66 18.42 2.63 10.40
C ARG A 66 17.35 3.73 10.28
N VAL A 67 17.07 4.23 9.08
CA VAL A 67 16.15 5.37 8.86
C VAL A 67 14.66 5.04 9.19
N PRO A 68 14.07 3.91 8.75
CA PRO A 68 12.62 3.69 8.91
C PRO A 68 12.15 3.31 10.33
N MET A 69 13.09 3.05 11.25
CA MET A 69 12.79 2.76 12.67
C MET A 69 12.89 4.03 13.52
N ILE A 70 13.86 4.91 13.23
CA ILE A 70 14.05 6.19 13.93
C ILE A 70 12.81 7.08 13.74
N ASP A 71 12.28 7.18 12.51
CA ASP A 71 11.11 8.03 12.23
C ASP A 71 9.86 7.58 12.98
N ARG A 72 9.71 6.27 13.21
CA ARG A 72 8.57 5.71 13.96
C ARG A 72 8.68 5.98 15.46
N ILE A 73 9.88 5.90 16.02
CA ILE A 73 10.12 6.18 17.44
C ILE A 73 10.01 7.69 17.68
N ALA A 74 10.66 8.51 16.84
CA ALA A 74 10.58 9.96 16.89
C ALA A 74 9.13 10.44 16.82
N ARG A 75 8.31 9.89 15.90
CA ARG A 75 6.89 10.22 15.83
C ARG A 75 6.14 9.91 17.12
N LYS A 76 6.36 8.74 17.71
CA LYS A 76 5.72 8.37 18.97
C LYS A 76 6.15 9.28 20.13
N LEU A 77 7.43 9.63 20.21
CA LEU A 77 7.95 10.54 21.22
C LEU A 77 7.32 11.93 21.08
N VAL A 78 7.22 12.46 19.86
CA VAL A 78 6.55 13.74 19.58
C VAL A 78 5.07 13.67 19.99
N GLN A 79 4.35 12.61 19.58
CA GLN A 79 2.95 12.41 19.94
C GLN A 79 2.73 12.36 21.46
N LEU A 80 3.57 11.62 22.19
CA LEU A 80 3.49 11.50 23.65
C LEU A 80 3.86 12.82 24.35
N GLY A 81 4.88 13.53 23.85
CA GLY A 81 5.28 14.83 24.36
C GLY A 81 4.15 15.86 24.23
N PHE A 82 3.51 15.94 23.05
CA PHE A 82 2.35 16.80 22.87
C PHE A 82 1.16 16.34 23.72
N LEU A 83 0.89 15.04 23.84
CA LEU A 83 -0.19 14.55 24.71
C LEU A 83 0.04 14.97 26.18
N ALA A 84 1.26 14.87 26.69
CA ALA A 84 1.61 15.35 28.03
C ALA A 84 1.42 16.87 28.15
N LEU A 85 1.83 17.62 27.14
CA LEU A 85 1.60 19.07 27.06
C LEU A 85 0.10 19.43 27.05
N PHE A 86 -0.73 18.63 26.39
CA PHE A 86 -2.20 18.76 26.41
C PHE A 86 -2.82 18.46 27.78
N LEU A 87 -2.16 17.61 28.58
CA LEU A 87 -2.59 17.28 29.94
C LEU A 87 -2.05 18.26 31.01
N TYR A 88 -1.04 19.07 30.68
CA TYR A 88 -0.42 20.02 31.62
C TYR A 88 -1.41 21.01 32.29
N PRO A 89 -2.39 21.61 31.60
CA PRO A 89 -3.36 22.51 32.24
C PRO A 89 -4.21 21.85 33.33
N PHE A 90 -4.24 20.52 33.40
CA PHE A 90 -4.93 19.76 34.44
C PHE A 90 -4.08 19.53 35.70
N VAL A 91 -2.75 19.75 35.64
CA VAL A 91 -1.85 19.60 36.79
C VAL A 91 -2.22 20.55 37.93
N PRO A 92 -2.49 21.86 37.70
CA PRO A 92 -2.97 22.77 38.74
C PRO A 92 -4.30 22.32 39.39
N LEU A 93 -5.20 21.70 38.61
CA LEU A 93 -6.47 21.17 39.12
C LEU A 93 -6.23 20.00 40.08
N VAL A 94 -5.32 19.08 39.73
CA VAL A 94 -4.91 17.98 40.59
C VAL A 94 -4.18 18.51 41.83
N TYR A 95 -3.24 19.44 41.66
CA TYR A 95 -2.49 20.05 42.77
C TYR A 95 -3.39 20.76 43.76
N ARG A 96 -4.33 21.59 43.29
CA ARG A 96 -5.32 22.28 44.13
C ARG A 96 -6.12 21.29 44.96
N ARG A 97 -6.47 20.14 44.37
CA ARG A 97 -7.22 19.09 45.06
C ARG A 97 -6.40 18.35 46.11
N LEU A 98 -5.12 18.07 45.83
CA LEU A 98 -4.23 17.34 46.74
C LEU A 98 -3.70 18.21 47.90
N THR A 99 -3.45 19.49 47.65
CA THR A 99 -2.79 20.38 48.62
C THR A 99 -3.73 21.41 49.25
N PHE A 100 -4.98 21.49 48.78
CA PHE A 100 -5.97 22.50 49.18
C PHE A 100 -5.47 23.96 49.05
N ARG A 101 -4.36 24.20 48.35
CA ARG A 101 -3.81 25.53 48.07
C ARG A 101 -4.27 26.02 46.71
N GLU A 102 -4.48 27.32 46.60
CA GLU A 102 -4.78 27.95 45.31
C GLU A 102 -3.59 27.80 44.36
N ALA A 103 -3.86 27.22 43.19
CA ALA A 103 -2.91 27.15 42.09
C ALA A 103 -3.30 28.19 41.04
N PRO A 104 -2.34 28.83 40.36
CA PRO A 104 -2.65 29.74 39.27
C PRO A 104 -3.47 29.03 38.20
N VAL A 105 -4.56 29.67 37.75
CA VAL A 105 -5.44 29.13 36.72
C VAL A 105 -4.72 29.20 35.38
N VAL A 106 -4.11 28.11 34.96
CA VAL A 106 -3.53 28.02 33.61
C VAL A 106 -4.70 27.82 32.65
N THR A 107 -5.05 28.87 31.92
CA THR A 107 -6.03 28.80 30.83
C THR A 107 -5.55 27.77 29.80
N SER A 108 -6.49 26.99 29.25
CA SER A 108 -6.24 25.98 28.22
C SER A 108 -5.82 26.63 26.89
N TRP A 109 -4.60 27.15 26.85
CA TRP A 109 -3.98 27.83 25.70
C TRP A 109 -4.04 26.97 24.42
N LEU A 110 -4.18 25.65 24.56
CA LEU A 110 -4.32 24.72 23.44
C LEU A 110 -5.66 24.77 22.72
N LEU A 111 -6.77 25.14 23.38
CA LEU A 111 -8.06 25.33 22.69
C LEU A 111 -8.02 26.54 21.76
N VAL A 112 -7.09 27.46 22.01
CA VAL A 112 -6.87 28.66 21.22
C VAL A 112 -6.27 28.34 19.84
N TRP A 113 -5.75 27.13 19.63
CA TRP A 113 -5.20 26.73 18.33
C TRP A 113 -6.26 26.20 17.36
N ASP A 114 -7.52 26.06 17.79
CA ASP A 114 -8.56 25.45 16.96
C ASP A 114 -9.15 26.44 15.92
N PRO A 115 -8.86 26.28 14.62
CA PRO A 115 -9.43 27.12 13.57
C PRO A 115 -10.93 26.90 13.37
N LEU A 116 -11.48 25.75 13.75
CA LEU A 116 -12.91 25.49 13.64
C LEU A 116 -13.68 26.35 14.67
N LEU A 117 -13.21 26.42 15.91
CA LEU A 117 -13.76 27.31 16.94
C LEU A 117 -13.61 28.79 16.57
N LEU A 118 -12.48 29.18 15.95
CA LEU A 118 -12.31 30.55 15.44
C LEU A 118 -13.38 30.89 14.41
N LEU A 119 -13.54 30.03 13.38
CA LEU A 119 -14.56 30.22 12.33
C LEU A 119 -15.98 30.27 12.90
N ALA A 120 -16.28 29.40 13.87
CA ALA A 120 -17.58 29.35 14.53
C ALA A 120 -17.90 30.63 15.34
N ARG A 121 -16.87 31.37 15.77
CA ARG A 121 -17.00 32.61 16.56
C ARG A 121 -17.06 33.88 15.70
N LEU A 122 -16.65 33.83 14.43
CA LEU A 122 -16.64 34.98 13.52
C LEU A 122 -17.98 35.76 13.46
N PRO A 123 -19.17 35.13 13.48
CA PRO A 123 -20.44 35.87 13.45
C PRO A 123 -20.73 36.69 14.72
N ARG A 124 -20.01 36.45 15.82
CA ARG A 124 -20.21 37.10 17.14
C ARG A 124 -19.01 37.97 17.55
N LEU A 125 -18.24 38.47 16.58
CA LEU A 125 -16.91 39.09 16.77
C LEU A 125 -16.91 40.47 17.48
N GLY A 126 -18.05 40.97 17.95
CA GLY A 126 -18.21 42.36 18.39
C GLY A 126 -17.54 42.77 19.71
N GLN A 127 -17.15 41.84 20.60
CA GLN A 127 -16.62 42.18 21.93
C GLN A 127 -15.63 41.10 22.44
N GLY A 128 -14.36 41.46 22.59
CA GLY A 128 -13.36 40.66 23.34
C GLY A 128 -12.10 40.26 22.58
N THR A 129 -10.96 40.31 23.28
CA THR A 129 -9.57 40.12 22.86
C THR A 129 -9.37 39.02 21.81
N LEU A 130 -8.97 39.42 20.60
CA LEU A 130 -8.59 38.54 19.50
C LEU A 130 -7.32 37.76 19.89
N VAL A 131 -7.43 36.46 20.18
CA VAL A 131 -6.28 35.54 20.03
C VAL A 131 -6.44 34.82 18.68
N VAL A 132 -6.25 35.58 17.61
CA VAL A 132 -6.39 35.09 16.22
C VAL A 132 -5.08 34.54 15.66
N GLY A 133 -3.96 34.84 16.31
CA GLY A 133 -2.64 34.39 15.87
C GLY A 133 -2.48 32.87 15.83
N ALA A 134 -2.90 32.16 16.88
CA ALA A 134 -2.66 30.71 16.98
C ALA A 134 -3.44 29.86 15.97
N PRO A 135 -4.76 30.07 15.72
CA PRO A 135 -5.46 29.35 14.68
C PRO A 135 -4.97 29.68 13.27
N LEU A 136 -4.64 30.95 13.00
CA LEU A 136 -4.08 31.35 11.70
C LEU A 136 -2.71 30.72 11.47
N LEU A 137 -1.88 30.64 12.50
CA LEU A 137 -0.60 29.95 12.45
C LEU A 137 -0.80 28.46 12.14
N LEU A 138 -1.78 27.79 12.75
CA LEU A 138 -2.09 26.40 12.42
C LEU A 138 -2.55 26.23 10.97
N VAL A 139 -3.37 27.15 10.46
CA VAL A 139 -3.79 27.18 9.05
C VAL A 139 -2.58 27.36 8.13
N ALA A 140 -1.68 28.31 8.43
CA ALA A 140 -0.47 28.55 7.66
C ALA A 140 0.44 27.31 7.66
N LEU A 141 0.68 26.70 8.82
CA LEU A 141 1.43 25.45 8.93
C LEU A 141 0.75 24.31 8.18
N THR A 142 -0.59 24.27 8.11
CA THR A 142 -1.33 23.28 7.34
C THR A 142 -1.18 23.48 5.84
N LEU A 143 -1.05 24.72 5.37
CA LEU A 143 -0.73 25.01 3.96
C LEU A 143 0.71 24.63 3.61
N VAL A 144 1.64 24.65 4.56
CA VAL A 144 3.02 24.21 4.32
C VAL A 144 3.14 22.70 4.42
N ALA A 145 2.78 22.12 5.57
CA ALA A 145 3.02 20.73 5.94
C ALA A 145 1.78 19.80 5.81
N GLY A 146 0.67 20.31 5.27
CA GLY A 146 -0.56 19.55 5.09
C GLY A 146 -1.26 19.27 6.43
N ARG A 147 -2.04 18.18 6.51
CA ARG A 147 -2.78 17.82 7.73
C ARG A 147 -1.87 17.15 8.81
N PHE A 148 -0.68 17.71 9.05
CA PHE A 148 0.30 17.14 9.99
C PHE A 148 -0.23 17.12 11.44
N PHE A 149 -1.05 18.10 11.83
CA PHE A 149 -1.62 18.22 13.18
C PHE A 149 -2.31 16.93 13.64
N CYS A 150 -3.14 16.33 12.79
CA CYS A 150 -3.86 15.09 13.11
C CYS A 150 -2.95 13.84 13.21
N GLY A 151 -1.72 13.92 12.70
CA GLY A 151 -0.73 12.85 12.75
C GLY A 151 0.23 12.96 13.93
N TRP A 152 0.59 14.18 14.33
CA TRP A 152 1.72 14.46 15.23
C TRP A 152 1.36 15.17 16.53
N VAL A 153 0.33 16.03 16.53
CA VAL A 153 0.05 16.96 17.63
C VAL A 153 -1.29 16.65 18.31
N CYS A 154 -2.30 16.23 17.55
CA CYS A 154 -3.66 16.04 18.05
C CYS A 154 -3.74 14.98 19.17
N PRO A 155 -4.25 15.33 20.38
CA PRO A 155 -4.28 14.43 21.52
C PRO A 155 -5.22 13.25 21.30
N LEU A 156 -6.38 13.50 20.69
CA LEU A 156 -7.31 12.44 20.29
C LEU A 156 -6.64 11.49 19.29
N GLY A 157 -5.94 12.02 18.27
CA GLY A 157 -5.22 11.20 17.30
C GLY A 157 -4.15 10.30 17.94
N THR A 158 -3.44 10.82 18.95
CA THR A 158 -2.46 10.05 19.73
C THR A 158 -3.13 8.94 20.54
N ILE A 159 -4.25 9.22 21.22
CA ILE A 159 -5.02 8.22 21.97
C ILE A 159 -5.51 7.09 21.06
N LEU A 160 -6.04 7.43 19.88
CA LEU A 160 -6.49 6.44 18.89
C LEU A 160 -5.32 5.57 18.40
N ASP A 161 -4.15 6.16 18.10
CA ASP A 161 -2.94 5.42 17.73
C ASP A 161 -2.44 4.49 18.86
N LEU A 162 -2.61 4.88 20.13
CA LEU A 162 -2.22 4.10 21.32
C LEU A 162 -3.15 2.92 21.60
N ILE A 163 -4.46 3.08 21.40
CA ILE A 163 -5.47 2.04 21.64
C ILE A 163 -5.49 1.01 20.50
N ARG A 164 -5.07 1.41 19.30
CA ARG A 164 -5.10 0.57 18.09
C ARG A 164 -4.53 -0.86 18.23
N PRO A 165 -3.42 -1.12 18.94
CA PRO A 165 -2.92 -2.49 19.14
C PRO A 165 -3.88 -3.40 19.91
N LEU A 166 -4.81 -2.84 20.69
CA LEU A 166 -5.78 -3.57 21.50
C LEU A 166 -7.00 -4.04 20.69
N GLY A 167 -7.20 -3.49 19.48
CA GLY A 167 -8.33 -3.86 18.64
C GLY A 167 -8.20 -5.27 18.03
N PRO A 168 -9.32 -5.97 17.80
CA PRO A 168 -9.36 -7.31 17.19
C PRO A 168 -8.79 -7.38 15.75
N ALA A 169 -8.32 -6.25 15.21
CA ALA A 169 -7.67 -6.13 13.90
C ALA A 169 -6.14 -6.37 13.93
N HIS A 170 -5.50 -6.55 15.09
CA HIS A 170 -4.06 -6.82 15.17
C HIS A 170 -3.74 -8.32 15.11
N GLY A 171 -3.87 -8.90 13.90
CA GLY A 171 -3.22 -10.17 13.60
C GLY A 171 -4.00 -11.08 12.68
N ARG A 172 -3.53 -11.24 11.43
CA ARG A 172 -3.50 -12.48 10.63
C ARG A 172 -4.80 -13.32 10.46
N ALA A 173 -5.96 -12.88 10.95
CA ALA A 173 -7.19 -13.68 10.99
C ALA A 173 -8.15 -13.43 9.81
N LEU A 174 -7.97 -12.38 9.01
CA LEU A 174 -8.77 -12.12 7.80
C LEU A 174 -8.26 -12.82 6.52
N ARG A 175 -7.43 -13.87 6.66
CA ARG A 175 -7.11 -14.78 5.53
C ARG A 175 -8.10 -15.94 5.40
N ARG A 176 -9.13 -16.00 6.25
CA ARG A 176 -10.28 -16.91 6.07
C ARG A 176 -11.43 -16.12 5.43
N SER A 177 -11.92 -16.66 4.32
CA SER A 177 -13.06 -16.17 3.54
C SER A 177 -14.13 -15.54 4.44
N PRO A 178 -14.36 -14.22 4.38
CA PRO A 178 -15.44 -13.63 5.16
C PRO A 178 -16.77 -14.18 4.66
N GLY A 179 -17.54 -14.79 5.56
CA GLY A 179 -18.90 -15.23 5.27
C GLY A 179 -19.78 -14.07 4.78
N LYS A 180 -20.93 -14.38 4.17
CA LYS A 180 -21.85 -13.37 3.61
C LYS A 180 -22.21 -12.26 4.62
N LEU A 181 -22.32 -12.60 5.90
CA LEU A 181 -22.63 -11.65 6.99
C LEU A 181 -21.47 -10.66 7.25
N ALA A 182 -20.22 -11.14 7.17
CA ALA A 182 -19.06 -10.28 7.28
C ALA A 182 -18.95 -9.32 6.09
N ARG A 183 -19.36 -9.73 4.88
CA ARG A 183 -19.44 -8.81 3.72
C ARG A 183 -20.49 -7.71 3.89
N LEU A 184 -21.62 -8.02 4.52
CA LEU A 184 -22.69 -7.06 4.77
C LEU A 184 -22.29 -6.03 5.85
N LEU A 185 -21.55 -6.47 6.87
CA LEU A 185 -21.02 -5.61 7.93
C LEU A 185 -19.73 -4.87 7.53
N THR A 186 -19.01 -5.32 6.50
CA THR A 186 -17.86 -4.58 5.97
C THR A 186 -18.31 -3.47 5.02
N MET A 187 -18.54 -2.28 5.57
CA MET A 187 -18.60 -1.04 4.80
C MET A 187 -17.35 -0.87 3.91
N PRO A 188 -17.49 -0.25 2.71
CA PRO A 188 -16.38 -0.03 1.79
C PRO A 188 -15.20 0.61 2.52
N ASN A 189 -13.98 0.14 2.24
CA ASN A 189 -12.74 0.58 2.89
C ASN A 189 -12.34 2.05 2.59
N GLY A 190 -13.25 2.82 1.99
CA GLY A 190 -13.06 4.19 1.52
C GLY A 190 -13.30 5.24 2.60
N ASN A 191 -12.94 6.49 2.30
CA ASN A 191 -13.20 7.62 3.18
C ASN A 191 -14.59 8.18 2.87
N SER A 192 -15.33 8.59 3.91
CA SER A 192 -16.68 9.15 3.71
C SER A 192 -16.61 10.66 3.66
N TYR A 193 -17.47 11.25 2.82
CA TYR A 193 -17.69 12.69 2.80
C TYR A 193 -18.51 13.20 3.98
N ALA A 194 -19.04 12.32 4.84
CA ALA A 194 -19.83 12.66 6.02
C ALA A 194 -19.18 13.74 6.91
N ARG A 195 -17.86 13.71 7.10
CA ARG A 195 -17.14 14.72 7.89
C ARG A 195 -17.26 16.14 7.35
N TYR A 196 -17.41 16.32 6.03
CA TYR A 196 -17.57 17.63 5.41
C TYR A 196 -18.99 18.17 5.66
N TYR A 197 -20.00 17.31 5.56
CA TYR A 197 -21.37 17.66 5.93
C TYR A 197 -21.48 17.99 7.43
N LEU A 198 -20.82 17.23 8.29
CA LEU A 198 -20.77 17.52 9.73
C LEU A 198 -20.04 18.83 10.03
N ALA A 199 -18.96 19.15 9.32
CA ALA A 199 -18.28 20.44 9.47
C ALA A 199 -19.17 21.61 9.02
N LEU A 200 -19.85 21.48 7.88
CA LEU A 200 -20.78 22.50 7.39
C LEU A 200 -21.96 22.68 8.34
N ALA A 201 -22.54 21.57 8.83
CA ALA A 201 -23.59 21.59 9.84
C ALA A 201 -23.10 22.25 11.13
N ALA A 202 -21.91 21.91 11.62
CA ALA A 202 -21.34 22.54 12.83
C ALA A 202 -21.20 24.05 12.66
N LEU A 203 -20.67 24.52 11.52
CA LEU A 203 -20.57 25.95 11.23
C LEU A 203 -21.94 26.63 11.09
N GLY A 204 -22.94 25.95 10.51
CA GLY A 204 -24.31 26.48 10.42
C GLY A 204 -24.99 26.57 11.79
N LEU A 205 -24.93 25.50 12.59
CA LEU A 205 -25.50 25.46 13.95
C LEU A 205 -24.76 26.39 14.91
N SER A 206 -23.52 26.81 14.61
CA SER A 206 -22.80 27.78 15.43
C SER A 206 -23.51 29.13 15.49
N LEU A 207 -24.31 29.48 14.48
CA LEU A 207 -25.16 30.69 14.49
C LEU A 207 -26.19 30.66 15.62
N LEU A 208 -26.70 29.48 15.96
CA LEU A 208 -27.64 29.28 17.06
C LEU A 208 -26.92 29.18 18.41
N SER A 209 -25.92 28.29 18.52
CA SER A 209 -25.17 28.10 19.77
C SER A 209 -23.75 27.57 19.53
N LEU A 210 -22.75 28.22 20.14
CA LEU A 210 -21.35 27.78 20.13
C LEU A 210 -21.14 26.42 20.82
N LYS A 211 -22.04 26.01 21.73
CA LYS A 211 -21.90 24.75 22.48
C LYS A 211 -21.96 23.51 21.58
N LEU A 212 -22.71 23.59 20.48
CA LEU A 212 -22.94 22.50 19.52
C LEU A 212 -21.68 22.17 18.72
N VAL A 213 -20.88 23.18 18.36
CA VAL A 213 -19.60 22.99 17.65
C VAL A 213 -18.62 22.21 18.52
N GLY A 214 -18.54 22.56 19.80
CA GLY A 214 -17.67 21.90 20.77
C GLY A 214 -18.04 20.46 21.11
N LEU A 215 -19.17 19.93 20.62
CA LEU A 215 -19.53 18.51 20.81
C LEU A 215 -18.77 17.59 19.84
N LEU A 216 -18.59 18.04 18.60
CA LEU A 216 -17.92 17.27 17.54
C LEU A 216 -16.46 17.70 17.33
N ASP A 217 -16.03 18.82 17.92
CA ASP A 217 -14.63 19.20 17.88
C ASP A 217 -13.76 18.23 18.70
N PRO A 218 -12.73 17.59 18.12
CA PRO A 218 -11.90 16.62 18.82
C PRO A 218 -11.08 17.19 19.98
N LEU A 219 -10.73 18.49 19.98
CA LEU A 219 -9.96 19.12 21.04
C LEU A 219 -10.86 19.46 22.23
N VAL A 220 -12.05 20.00 21.96
CA VAL A 220 -13.07 20.24 23.00
C VAL A 220 -13.55 18.92 23.60
N LEU A 221 -13.79 17.90 22.76
CA LEU A 221 -14.18 16.57 23.23
C LEU A 221 -13.13 15.99 24.17
N PHE A 222 -11.86 16.01 23.76
CA PHE A 222 -10.74 15.56 24.61
C PHE A 222 -10.67 16.36 25.92
N HIS A 223 -10.73 17.70 25.83
CA HIS A 223 -10.64 18.56 27.01
C HIS A 223 -11.77 18.27 28.00
N ARG A 224 -13.03 18.19 27.54
CA ARG A 224 -14.18 17.91 28.41
C ARG A 224 -14.04 16.57 29.11
N VAL A 225 -13.65 15.53 28.38
CA VAL A 225 -13.45 14.19 28.97
C VAL A 225 -12.28 14.19 29.96
N ALA A 226 -11.17 14.86 29.63
CA ALA A 226 -10.04 15.01 30.55
C ALA A 226 -10.44 15.78 31.81
N THR A 227 -11.25 16.84 31.69
CA THR A 227 -11.81 17.56 32.85
C THR A 227 -12.65 16.63 33.73
N VAL A 228 -13.53 15.82 33.13
CA VAL A 228 -14.36 14.86 33.87
C VAL A 228 -13.51 13.84 34.59
N ILE A 229 -12.56 13.21 33.90
CA ILE A 229 -11.68 12.21 34.52
C ILE A 229 -10.90 12.84 35.69
N VAL A 230 -10.34 14.04 35.51
CA VAL A 230 -9.56 14.70 36.57
C VAL A 230 -10.43 15.21 37.73
N ALA A 231 -11.64 15.72 37.44
CA ALA A 231 -12.57 16.24 38.44
C ALA A 231 -13.30 15.12 39.21
N ASP A 232 -13.76 14.08 38.51
CA ASP A 232 -14.71 13.10 39.05
C ASP A 232 -14.07 11.77 39.50
N VAL A 233 -12.79 11.48 39.20
CA VAL A 233 -12.08 10.29 39.76
C VAL A 233 -12.11 10.24 41.29
N PHE A 234 -12.49 11.34 41.99
CA PHE A 234 -12.69 11.31 43.45
C PHE A 234 -13.99 11.94 43.99
N SER A 235 -15.04 12.22 43.19
CA SER A 235 -16.36 12.60 43.77
C SER A 235 -17.54 12.56 42.78
N LEU A 236 -18.55 11.72 43.04
CA LEU A 236 -19.78 11.55 42.24
C LEU A 236 -20.86 12.64 42.48
N ARG A 237 -20.48 13.86 42.88
CA ARG A 237 -21.44 14.83 43.48
C ARG A 237 -21.39 16.25 42.92
N ASN A 238 -21.03 16.43 41.64
CA ASN A 238 -20.98 17.75 41.01
C ASN A 238 -22.28 18.11 40.26
N PRO A 239 -22.86 19.31 40.44
CA PRO A 239 -23.97 19.82 39.64
C PRO A 239 -23.47 20.10 38.21
N GLY A 240 -23.95 19.31 37.24
CA GLY A 240 -23.47 19.33 35.84
C GLY A 240 -23.25 17.95 35.22
N PHE A 241 -23.45 16.87 35.99
CA PHE A 241 -23.26 15.48 35.61
C PHE A 241 -23.84 15.09 34.24
N ASP A 242 -25.01 15.59 33.84
CA ASP A 242 -25.69 15.20 32.59
C ASP A 242 -24.92 15.57 31.32
N ILE A 243 -24.28 16.75 31.29
CA ILE A 243 -23.49 17.21 30.13
C ILE A 243 -22.17 16.43 30.06
N TYR A 244 -21.61 16.08 31.23
CA TYR A 244 -20.37 15.33 31.32
C TYR A 244 -20.55 13.84 30.97
N LEU A 245 -21.69 13.25 31.36
CA LEU A 245 -22.05 11.88 31.02
C LEU A 245 -22.25 11.73 29.51
N SER A 246 -23.03 12.61 28.89
CA SER A 246 -23.28 12.56 27.43
C SER A 246 -22.00 12.71 26.60
N VAL A 247 -21.08 13.59 27.01
CA VAL A 247 -19.77 13.75 26.35
C VAL A 247 -18.86 12.54 26.58
N SER A 248 -18.88 11.95 27.77
CA SER A 248 -18.10 10.75 28.08
C SER A 248 -18.59 9.53 27.31
N LEU A 249 -19.91 9.37 27.15
CA LEU A 249 -20.52 8.33 26.31
C LEU A 249 -20.15 8.52 24.83
N LEU A 250 -20.16 9.76 24.33
CA LEU A 250 -19.72 10.06 22.97
C LEU A 250 -18.23 9.70 22.78
N PHE A 251 -17.37 10.04 23.74
CA PHE A 251 -15.95 9.68 23.66
C PHE A 251 -15.74 8.16 23.72
N LEU A 252 -16.47 7.46 24.59
CA LEU A 252 -16.46 6.00 24.62
C LEU A 252 -16.88 5.41 23.27
N LEU A 253 -17.93 5.96 22.64
CA LEU A 253 -18.34 5.58 21.30
C LEU A 253 -17.22 5.81 20.27
N VAL A 254 -16.50 6.94 20.35
CA VAL A 254 -15.34 7.21 19.50
C VAL A 254 -14.25 6.14 19.66
N LEU A 255 -13.95 5.74 20.88
CA LEU A 255 -12.97 4.68 21.16
C LEU A 255 -13.45 3.30 20.67
N LEU A 256 -14.74 2.98 20.85
CA LEU A 256 -15.33 1.73 20.34
C LEU A 256 -15.29 1.65 18.81
N LEU A 257 -15.58 2.77 18.12
CA LEU A 257 -15.48 2.87 16.67
C LEU A 257 -14.04 2.69 16.17
N GLU A 258 -13.05 3.12 16.94
CA GLU A 258 -11.62 2.91 16.64
C GLU A 258 -11.22 1.43 16.73
N LEU A 259 -11.75 0.70 17.71
CA LEU A 259 -11.53 -0.74 17.83
C LEU A 259 -12.13 -1.50 16.64
N TRP A 260 -13.23 -0.98 16.07
CA TRP A 260 -13.85 -1.57 14.88
C TRP A 260 -13.02 -1.30 13.61
N ARG A 261 -12.58 -0.05 13.39
CA ARG A 261 -11.75 0.34 12.24
C ARG A 261 -10.73 1.42 12.62
N PRO A 262 -9.48 1.31 12.14
CA PRO A 262 -8.44 2.27 12.48
C PRO A 262 -8.79 3.67 11.95
N ARG A 263 -8.62 4.66 12.82
CA ARG A 263 -8.88 6.09 12.63
C ARG A 263 -10.28 6.39 12.09
N PHE A 264 -11.30 5.68 12.55
CA PHE A 264 -12.68 5.83 12.06
C PHE A 264 -13.18 7.28 12.22
N TRP A 265 -13.03 7.86 13.42
CA TRP A 265 -13.44 9.23 13.71
C TRP A 265 -12.77 10.24 12.77
N CYS A 266 -11.45 10.15 12.61
CA CYS A 266 -10.68 11.07 11.77
C CYS A 266 -11.03 10.98 10.28
N ARG A 267 -11.51 9.82 9.81
CA ARG A 267 -11.87 9.55 8.42
C ARG A 267 -13.32 9.95 8.10
N HIS A 268 -14.24 9.79 9.06
CA HIS A 268 -15.68 9.85 8.77
C HIS A 268 -16.43 10.95 9.52
N LEU A 269 -15.97 11.37 10.70
CA LEU A 269 -16.79 12.20 11.61
C LEU A 269 -16.13 13.53 12.01
N CYS A 270 -14.80 13.59 12.02
CA CYS A 270 -14.06 14.73 12.57
C CYS A 270 -14.22 16.02 11.73
N PRO A 271 -14.88 17.08 12.24
CA PRO A 271 -15.11 18.32 11.51
C PRO A 271 -13.83 19.16 11.37
N LEU A 272 -13.01 19.25 12.42
CA LEU A 272 -11.68 19.87 12.34
C LEU A 272 -10.81 19.18 11.29
N GLY A 273 -10.90 17.85 11.22
CA GLY A 273 -10.24 17.06 10.20
C GLY A 273 -10.68 17.37 8.77
N ALA A 274 -11.97 17.67 8.59
CA ALA A 274 -12.53 18.08 7.30
C ALA A 274 -12.00 19.45 6.87
N LEU A 275 -11.95 20.41 7.82
CA LEU A 275 -11.40 21.75 7.59
C LEU A 275 -9.92 21.70 7.17
N LEU A 276 -9.08 21.02 7.97
CA LEU A 276 -7.65 20.89 7.67
C LEU A 276 -7.41 20.07 6.39
N GLY A 277 -8.21 19.03 6.14
CA GLY A 277 -8.15 18.24 4.91
C GLY A 277 -8.59 19.02 3.66
N TRP A 278 -9.48 20.00 3.81
CA TRP A 278 -9.86 20.90 2.71
C TRP A 278 -8.69 21.83 2.36
N LEU A 279 -7.97 22.35 3.35
CA LEU A 279 -6.79 23.21 3.19
C LEU A 279 -5.56 22.46 2.66
N SER A 280 -5.35 21.21 3.10
CA SER A 280 -4.16 20.43 2.74
C SER A 280 -4.04 20.06 1.25
N ARG A 281 -5.05 20.36 0.42
CA ARG A 281 -4.95 20.24 -1.05
C ARG A 281 -3.88 21.17 -1.67
N TRP A 282 -3.53 22.23 -0.95
CA TRP A 282 -2.54 23.24 -1.36
C TRP A 282 -1.23 23.08 -0.58
N THR A 283 -0.98 21.91 -0.03
CA THR A 283 0.26 21.67 0.70
C THR A 283 1.49 21.77 -0.21
N LEU A 284 2.57 22.35 0.34
CA LEU A 284 3.90 22.35 -0.28
C LEU A 284 4.67 21.06 0.01
N LEU A 285 4.33 20.37 1.10
CA LEU A 285 4.94 19.10 1.47
C LEU A 285 4.34 17.97 0.64
N ASN A 286 5.15 17.38 -0.22
CA ASN A 286 4.73 16.34 -1.15
C ASN A 286 5.30 14.98 -0.79
N ARG A 287 4.52 13.93 -1.04
CA ARG A 287 5.01 12.56 -1.12
C ARG A 287 5.53 12.33 -2.53
N ARG A 288 6.83 12.15 -2.69
CA ARG A 288 7.48 11.83 -3.96
C ARG A 288 7.71 10.34 -4.07
N VAL A 289 7.43 9.78 -5.25
CA VAL A 289 7.67 8.38 -5.56
C VAL A 289 8.58 8.33 -6.77
N SER A 290 9.77 7.77 -6.59
CA SER A 290 10.77 7.61 -7.65
C SER A 290 10.43 6.46 -8.59
N GLU A 291 11.10 6.43 -9.76
CA GLU A 291 10.98 5.36 -10.75
C GLU A 291 11.43 3.98 -10.21
N ALA A 292 12.11 3.92 -9.06
CA ALA A 292 12.46 2.67 -8.39
C ALA A 292 11.24 1.89 -7.83
N CYS A 293 10.04 2.47 -7.89
CA CYS A 293 8.79 1.86 -7.44
C CYS A 293 8.32 0.75 -8.39
N ASN A 294 8.18 -0.46 -7.86
CA ASN A 294 7.70 -1.64 -8.59
C ASN A 294 6.21 -1.94 -8.39
N TYR A 295 5.40 -0.94 -8.01
CA TYR A 295 3.94 -1.07 -7.85
C TYR A 295 3.46 -2.16 -6.87
N CYS A 296 4.27 -2.54 -5.88
CA CYS A 296 3.94 -3.63 -4.94
C CYS A 296 2.72 -3.35 -4.01
N GLY A 297 2.25 -2.11 -3.90
CA GLY A 297 1.05 -1.75 -3.12
C GLY A 297 1.21 -1.72 -1.59
N ARG A 298 2.37 -2.06 -1.03
CA ARG A 298 2.60 -2.10 0.44
C ARG A 298 2.38 -0.75 1.12
N CYS A 299 2.67 0.36 0.45
CA CYS A 299 2.40 1.71 0.94
C CYS A 299 0.90 1.94 1.20
N ARG A 300 0.03 1.37 0.38
CA ARG A 300 -1.43 1.46 0.51
C ARG A 300 -1.94 0.59 1.66
N GLU A 301 -1.39 -0.61 1.82
CA GLU A 301 -1.77 -1.52 2.91
C GLU A 301 -1.48 -0.94 4.30
N VAL A 302 -0.33 -0.27 4.45
CA VAL A 302 0.06 0.37 5.72
C VAL A 302 -0.64 1.72 5.97
N CYS A 303 -1.27 2.31 4.95
CA CYS A 303 -1.88 3.63 5.03
C CYS A 303 -3.18 3.61 5.84
N VAL A 304 -3.09 4.04 7.10
CA VAL A 304 -4.20 4.06 8.07
C VAL A 304 -5.36 4.96 7.64
N MET A 305 -5.06 6.03 6.90
CA MET A 305 -6.06 6.98 6.38
C MET A 305 -6.62 6.59 5.02
N ASN A 306 -6.12 5.52 4.40
CA ASN A 306 -6.48 5.16 3.03
C ASN A 306 -6.32 6.34 2.03
N ALA A 307 -5.23 7.10 2.18
CA ALA A 307 -4.92 8.27 1.35
C ALA A 307 -4.26 7.91 0.02
N ILE A 308 -3.81 6.66 -0.16
CA ILE A 308 -3.12 6.22 -1.38
C ILE A 308 -4.15 5.46 -2.26
N PRO A 309 -4.44 5.95 -3.48
CA PRO A 309 -5.38 5.30 -4.39
C PRO A 309 -4.78 4.00 -4.98
N LYS A 310 -5.43 3.42 -5.99
CA LYS A 310 -4.91 2.22 -6.68
C LYS A 310 -3.53 2.48 -7.29
N GLU A 311 -3.35 3.66 -7.89
CA GLU A 311 -2.06 4.10 -8.39
C GLU A 311 -1.15 4.49 -7.22
N THR A 312 -0.05 3.75 -7.05
CA THR A 312 0.85 3.91 -5.89
C THR A 312 1.66 5.20 -5.89
N HIS A 313 1.77 5.85 -7.06
CA HIS A 313 2.45 7.13 -7.23
C HIS A 313 1.60 8.31 -6.76
N ASP A 314 0.27 8.20 -6.87
CA ASP A 314 -0.65 9.23 -6.43
C ASP A 314 -0.84 9.22 -4.91
N THR A 315 -1.24 10.38 -4.38
CA THR A 315 -1.61 10.56 -2.97
C THR A 315 -2.77 11.55 -2.89
N ASP A 316 -3.83 11.19 -2.17
CA ASP A 316 -4.89 12.13 -1.81
C ASP A 316 -4.46 12.92 -0.56
N TYR A 317 -3.98 14.15 -0.80
CA TYR A 317 -3.52 15.05 0.24
C TYR A 317 -4.64 15.55 1.17
N ARG A 318 -5.92 15.40 0.80
CA ARG A 318 -7.05 15.73 1.68
C ARG A 318 -7.17 14.73 2.84
N GLU A 319 -6.67 13.52 2.62
CA GLU A 319 -6.73 12.39 3.55
C GLU A 319 -5.40 12.14 4.25
N CYS A 320 -4.28 12.44 3.57
CA CYS A 320 -2.94 12.22 4.11
C CYS A 320 -2.66 13.15 5.32
N HIS A 321 -2.31 12.55 6.45
CA HIS A 321 -1.83 13.26 7.65
C HIS A 321 -0.31 13.14 7.88
N PHE A 322 0.45 12.79 6.84
CA PHE A 322 1.91 12.76 6.87
C PHE A 322 2.54 11.98 8.05
N CYS A 323 2.07 10.76 8.32
CA CYS A 323 2.70 9.90 9.35
C CYS A 323 3.94 9.14 8.90
N LEU A 324 4.34 9.26 7.63
CA LEU A 324 5.54 8.63 7.06
C LEU A 324 5.54 7.08 7.10
N ALA A 325 4.42 6.45 7.45
CA ALA A 325 4.33 4.99 7.53
C ALA A 325 4.57 4.30 6.17
N CYS A 326 4.21 4.95 5.06
CA CYS A 326 4.41 4.41 3.72
C CYS A 326 5.88 4.42 3.28
N GLU A 327 6.66 5.42 3.70
CA GLU A 327 8.12 5.47 3.49
C GLU A 327 8.79 4.36 4.29
N ALA A 328 8.47 4.26 5.59
CA ALA A 328 9.03 3.24 6.46
C ALA A 328 8.71 1.79 6.04
N ALA A 329 7.61 1.57 5.32
CA ALA A 329 7.20 0.25 4.84
C ALA A 329 7.68 -0.08 3.41
N CYS A 330 8.31 0.87 2.70
CA CYS A 330 8.67 0.70 1.31
C CYS A 330 9.89 -0.23 1.15
N PRO A 331 9.77 -1.40 0.49
CA PRO A 331 10.88 -2.35 0.37
C PRO A 331 11.98 -1.88 -0.58
N ARG A 332 11.65 -0.97 -1.50
CA ARG A 332 12.57 -0.38 -2.50
C ARG A 332 13.07 1.01 -2.10
N GLN A 333 12.63 1.53 -0.94
CA GLN A 333 12.94 2.90 -0.50
C GLN A 333 12.66 3.97 -1.57
N ALA A 334 11.63 3.73 -2.38
CA ALA A 334 11.29 4.58 -3.52
C ALA A 334 10.47 5.83 -3.13
N ILE A 335 10.07 5.94 -1.86
CA ILE A 335 9.18 6.99 -1.35
C ILE A 335 10.01 7.94 -0.49
N SER A 336 9.87 9.24 -0.73
CA SER A 336 10.43 10.30 0.10
C SER A 336 9.42 11.43 0.30
N PHE A 337 9.60 12.22 1.36
CA PHE A 337 8.81 13.41 1.63
C PHE A 337 9.68 14.66 1.54
N GLY A 338 9.19 15.69 0.86
CA GLY A 338 9.93 16.93 0.71
C GLY A 338 9.08 18.06 0.17
N LEU A 339 9.55 19.29 0.38
CA LEU A 339 8.91 20.49 -0.15
C LEU A 339 8.99 20.48 -1.68
N GLY A 340 7.92 20.90 -2.35
CA GLY A 340 7.84 20.93 -3.81
C GLY A 340 6.70 21.81 -4.30
N PRO A 341 6.39 21.77 -5.62
CA PRO A 341 5.26 22.51 -6.17
C PRO A 341 3.95 22.08 -5.53
N LEU A 342 2.92 22.93 -5.59
CA LEU A 342 1.61 22.65 -5.00
C LEU A 342 1.11 21.26 -5.41
N ALA A 343 0.64 20.50 -4.42
CA ALA A 343 0.22 19.10 -4.48
C ALA A 343 -0.98 18.77 -5.41
N ARG A 344 -1.33 19.68 -6.34
CA ARG A 344 -2.45 19.55 -7.28
C ARG A 344 -2.16 18.61 -8.45
N ALA A 345 -0.90 18.41 -8.82
CA ALA A 345 -0.55 17.57 -9.95
C ALA A 345 -0.69 16.09 -9.59
N ARG A 346 -1.62 15.38 -10.24
CA ARG A 346 -1.60 13.91 -10.23
C ARG A 346 -0.38 13.42 -10.98
N TRP A 347 0.17 12.30 -10.53
CA TRP A 347 1.18 11.59 -11.28
C TRP A 347 0.61 11.19 -12.63
N GLN A 348 1.24 11.64 -13.70
CA GLN A 348 0.97 11.15 -15.03
C GLN A 348 2.04 10.08 -15.31
N PRO A 349 1.66 8.86 -15.71
CA PRO A 349 2.65 7.94 -16.26
C PRO A 349 3.34 8.67 -17.42
N LYS A 350 4.66 8.52 -17.54
CA LYS A 350 5.34 8.79 -18.82
C LYS A 350 4.54 8.04 -19.87
N ARG A 351 3.74 8.75 -20.66
CA ARG A 351 3.11 8.17 -21.84
C ARG A 351 4.30 7.73 -22.68
N LEU A 352 4.37 6.44 -23.00
CA LEU A 352 5.13 6.00 -24.17
C LEU A 352 4.52 6.79 -25.33
N THR A 353 5.18 7.88 -25.72
CA THR A 353 4.84 8.62 -26.93
C THR A 353 4.88 7.60 -28.07
N PRO A 354 3.86 7.55 -28.96
CA PRO A 354 3.98 6.78 -30.18
C PRO A 354 5.28 7.22 -30.87
N ALA A 355 6.20 6.28 -31.09
CA ALA A 355 7.47 6.58 -31.74
C ALA A 355 7.18 7.22 -33.11
N GLY A 356 7.40 8.52 -33.19
CA GLY A 356 7.05 9.32 -34.37
C GLY A 356 7.85 10.61 -34.50
N THR A 357 8.61 11.02 -33.49
CA THR A 357 9.57 12.13 -33.59
C THR A 357 10.97 11.57 -33.80
N ALA A 358 11.55 11.85 -34.96
CA ALA A 358 12.89 11.44 -35.36
C ALA A 358 13.90 11.79 -34.26
N GLY A 359 14.46 10.77 -33.60
CA GLY A 359 15.51 10.92 -32.58
C GLY A 359 15.31 10.11 -31.30
N GLU A 360 14.10 9.62 -31.00
CA GLU A 360 13.89 8.74 -29.83
C GLU A 360 14.22 7.27 -30.16
N PRO A 361 14.89 6.52 -29.25
CA PRO A 361 15.15 5.09 -29.44
C PRO A 361 13.83 4.34 -29.55
N LYS A 362 13.69 3.53 -30.61
CA LYS A 362 12.48 2.72 -30.85
C LYS A 362 12.21 1.81 -29.64
N PRO A 363 10.96 1.72 -29.15
CA PRO A 363 10.65 0.84 -28.03
C PRO A 363 11.06 -0.61 -28.34
N ARG A 364 11.64 -1.30 -27.38
CA ARG A 364 12.14 -2.68 -27.50
C ARG A 364 11.20 -3.65 -26.81
N LEU A 365 10.63 -4.58 -27.56
CA LEU A 365 9.73 -5.62 -27.08
C LEU A 365 10.48 -6.94 -26.99
N LEU A 366 10.50 -7.57 -25.82
CA LEU A 366 10.94 -8.96 -25.69
C LEU A 366 9.73 -9.88 -25.86
N ALA A 367 9.70 -10.60 -26.98
CA ALA A 367 8.62 -11.49 -27.32
C ALA A 367 9.08 -12.95 -27.26
N GLY A 368 8.37 -13.73 -26.45
CA GLY A 368 8.45 -15.18 -26.48
C GLY A 368 9.47 -15.77 -25.51
N VAL A 369 9.05 -16.89 -24.93
CA VAL A 369 9.88 -17.84 -24.21
C VAL A 369 9.51 -19.17 -24.84
N TYR A 370 10.28 -19.59 -25.84
CA TYR A 370 9.98 -20.82 -26.57
C TYR A 370 10.66 -22.01 -25.88
N VAL A 371 10.02 -22.58 -24.87
CA VAL A 371 10.45 -23.90 -24.37
C VAL A 371 10.06 -24.93 -25.43
N PRO A 372 10.92 -25.92 -25.80
CA PRO A 372 10.62 -26.91 -26.84
C PRO A 372 9.26 -27.60 -26.70
N ARG A 373 8.77 -27.76 -25.46
CA ARG A 373 7.48 -28.39 -25.15
C ARG A 373 6.26 -27.46 -25.29
N GLU A 374 6.47 -26.15 -25.45
CA GLU A 374 5.41 -25.13 -25.41
C GLU A 374 5.26 -24.35 -26.74
N ARG A 375 5.97 -24.75 -27.82
CA ARG A 375 6.05 -24.01 -29.10
C ARG A 375 4.69 -23.58 -29.69
N PRO A 376 3.68 -24.46 -29.90
CA PRO A 376 2.41 -24.06 -30.51
C PRO A 376 1.58 -23.09 -29.65
N ARG A 377 1.87 -23.04 -28.34
CA ARG A 377 1.16 -22.20 -27.39
C ARG A 377 1.86 -20.86 -27.21
N ALA A 378 3.18 -20.85 -27.24
CA ALA A 378 4.00 -19.66 -27.22
C ALA A 378 3.69 -18.77 -28.45
N GLU A 379 3.46 -19.35 -29.63
CA GLU A 379 3.10 -18.61 -30.85
C GLU A 379 1.85 -17.74 -30.73
N ARG A 380 0.94 -18.03 -29.78
CA ARG A 380 -0.28 -17.23 -29.60
C ARG A 380 -0.03 -15.82 -29.10
N ILE A 381 1.16 -15.54 -28.57
CA ILE A 381 1.56 -14.18 -28.21
C ILE A 381 1.89 -13.35 -29.46
N LEU A 382 2.27 -13.99 -30.57
CA LEU A 382 2.81 -13.34 -31.76
C LEU A 382 1.83 -12.31 -32.37
N PRO A 383 0.54 -12.60 -32.60
CA PRO A 383 -0.37 -11.60 -33.18
C PRO A 383 -0.52 -10.34 -32.30
N HIS A 384 -0.45 -10.51 -30.98
CA HIS A 384 -0.52 -9.39 -30.04
C HIS A 384 0.77 -8.57 -30.04
N VAL A 385 1.93 -9.24 -30.09
CA VAL A 385 3.24 -8.58 -30.21
C VAL A 385 3.33 -7.81 -31.52
N GLU A 386 2.91 -8.41 -32.63
CA GLU A 386 2.90 -7.77 -33.95
C GLU A 386 2.01 -6.53 -33.97
N GLY A 387 0.81 -6.61 -33.38
CA GLY A 387 -0.09 -5.46 -33.26
C GLY A 387 0.49 -4.32 -32.42
N ILE A 388 1.22 -4.64 -31.34
CA ILE A 388 1.92 -3.64 -30.51
C ILE A 388 3.11 -3.07 -31.30
N ALA A 389 3.92 -3.93 -31.92
CA ALA A 389 5.10 -3.52 -32.66
C ALA A 389 4.76 -2.59 -33.83
N ALA A 390 3.73 -2.92 -34.62
CA ALA A 390 3.26 -2.09 -35.72
C ALA A 390 2.72 -0.74 -35.24
N LYS A 391 1.97 -0.71 -34.13
CA LYS A 391 1.36 0.52 -33.61
C LYS A 391 2.38 1.48 -32.97
N PHE A 392 3.45 0.95 -32.38
CA PHE A 392 4.45 1.74 -31.65
C PHE A 392 5.80 1.82 -32.37
N GLY A 393 5.94 1.29 -33.59
CA GLY A 393 7.22 1.26 -34.32
C GLY A 393 8.32 0.48 -33.59
N ALA A 394 7.93 -0.52 -32.79
CA ALA A 394 8.81 -1.18 -31.84
C ALA A 394 9.68 -2.26 -32.48
N ALA A 395 10.91 -2.44 -31.97
CA ALA A 395 11.77 -3.56 -32.32
C ALA A 395 11.43 -4.79 -31.46
N VAL A 396 11.40 -5.96 -32.07
CA VAL A 396 11.02 -7.21 -31.42
C VAL A 396 12.23 -8.12 -31.26
N THR A 397 12.56 -8.49 -30.03
CA THR A 397 13.54 -9.52 -29.71
C THR A 397 12.81 -10.83 -29.43
N LEU A 398 13.05 -11.84 -30.26
CA LEU A 398 12.57 -13.21 -30.08
C LEU A 398 13.55 -13.98 -29.19
N LEU A 399 13.10 -14.40 -28.00
CA LEU A 399 13.95 -15.10 -27.04
C LEU A 399 13.58 -16.59 -26.91
N GLN A 400 14.59 -17.44 -26.95
CA GLN A 400 14.46 -18.83 -26.54
C GLN A 400 15.51 -19.17 -25.48
N VAL A 401 15.02 -19.63 -24.33
CA VAL A 401 15.87 -20.12 -23.24
C VAL A 401 15.89 -21.65 -23.28
N VAL A 402 17.09 -22.21 -23.47
CA VAL A 402 17.32 -23.65 -23.48
C VAL A 402 17.93 -24.06 -22.14
N GLU A 403 17.15 -24.70 -21.28
CA GLU A 403 17.67 -25.20 -20.00
C GLU A 403 18.76 -26.26 -20.25
N PRO A 404 19.96 -26.10 -19.65
CA PRO A 404 20.99 -27.12 -19.71
C PRO A 404 20.50 -28.37 -18.98
N ILE A 405 20.72 -29.54 -19.58
CA ILE A 405 20.44 -30.81 -18.92
C ILE A 405 21.50 -30.97 -17.82
N VAL A 406 21.12 -30.74 -16.57
CA VAL A 406 21.93 -31.11 -15.41
C VAL A 406 21.55 -32.54 -15.05
N PRO A 407 22.41 -33.55 -15.25
CA PRO A 407 22.11 -34.91 -14.80
C PRO A 407 21.99 -34.91 -13.28
N VAL A 408 20.80 -35.20 -12.77
CA VAL A 408 20.56 -35.42 -11.35
C VAL A 408 20.50 -36.92 -11.11
N SER A 409 21.65 -37.55 -10.85
CA SER A 409 21.71 -38.83 -10.14
C SER A 409 23.13 -39.14 -9.68
N SER A 410 23.23 -39.58 -8.43
CA SER A 410 24.36 -40.30 -7.85
C SER A 410 24.74 -41.51 -8.72
N ALA A 411 26.05 -41.69 -8.92
CA ALA A 411 26.66 -42.86 -9.53
C ALA A 411 26.27 -43.11 -11.00
N GLU A 412 26.70 -42.18 -11.87
CA GLU A 412 27.35 -42.43 -13.17
C GLU A 412 27.43 -41.09 -13.89
N VAL A 413 28.66 -40.65 -14.17
CA VAL A 413 28.91 -39.39 -14.88
C VAL A 413 28.56 -39.61 -16.34
N TYR A 414 27.28 -39.43 -16.70
CA TYR A 414 26.91 -39.16 -18.08
C TYR A 414 27.19 -37.68 -18.35
N THR A 415 28.36 -37.35 -18.87
CA THR A 415 28.59 -36.05 -19.51
C THR A 415 27.61 -35.95 -20.67
N PRO A 416 26.65 -35.00 -20.67
CA PRO A 416 25.86 -34.75 -21.87
C PRO A 416 26.86 -34.42 -22.98
N SER A 417 26.90 -35.24 -24.02
CA SER A 417 27.73 -34.99 -25.20
C SER A 417 27.42 -33.58 -25.70
N GLY A 418 28.44 -32.72 -25.86
CA GLY A 418 28.26 -31.34 -26.33
C GLY A 418 27.44 -31.24 -27.62
N ASP A 419 27.43 -32.32 -28.40
CA ASP A 419 26.64 -32.52 -29.62
C ASP A 419 25.13 -32.43 -29.40
N GLN A 420 24.58 -32.88 -28.26
CA GLN A 420 23.13 -32.80 -28.02
C GLN A 420 22.65 -31.38 -27.69
N LEU A 421 23.49 -30.58 -27.02
CA LEU A 421 23.15 -29.20 -26.70
C LEU A 421 23.28 -28.32 -27.95
N SER A 422 24.34 -28.51 -28.75
CA SER A 422 24.52 -27.79 -30.00
C SER A 422 23.38 -28.07 -30.98
N GLU A 423 22.93 -29.32 -31.10
CA GLU A 423 21.79 -29.69 -31.94
C GLU A 423 20.46 -29.05 -31.47
N ARG A 424 20.24 -28.98 -30.16
CA ARG A 424 19.06 -28.30 -29.60
C ARG A 424 19.09 -26.80 -29.82
N LEU A 425 20.26 -26.19 -29.80
CA LEU A 425 20.45 -24.77 -30.07
C LEU A 425 20.27 -24.45 -31.56
N SER A 426 20.79 -25.29 -32.48
CA SER A 426 20.60 -25.09 -33.93
C SER A 426 19.13 -25.24 -34.34
N ARG A 427 18.41 -26.27 -33.87
CA ARG A 427 16.97 -26.41 -34.12
C ARG A 427 16.12 -25.27 -33.53
N ALA A 428 16.57 -24.70 -32.42
CA ALA A 428 15.92 -23.53 -31.81
C ALA A 428 16.15 -22.27 -32.65
N LYS A 429 17.37 -22.10 -33.15
CA LYS A 429 17.76 -20.98 -34.02
C LYS A 429 16.97 -20.97 -35.32
N GLU A 430 16.93 -22.08 -36.06
CA GLU A 430 16.19 -22.19 -37.32
C GLU A 430 14.71 -21.83 -37.16
N TYR A 431 14.10 -22.29 -36.07
CA TYR A 431 12.69 -21.99 -35.77
C TYR A 431 12.46 -20.50 -35.50
N LEU A 432 13.34 -19.86 -34.72
CA LEU A 432 13.22 -18.42 -34.45
C LEU A 432 13.52 -17.58 -35.69
N GLU A 433 14.46 -18.00 -36.54
CA GLU A 433 14.76 -17.35 -37.83
C GLU A 433 13.55 -17.42 -38.78
N ALA A 434 12.81 -18.53 -38.79
CA ALA A 434 11.56 -18.63 -39.55
C ALA A 434 10.49 -17.64 -39.07
N ILE A 435 10.37 -17.41 -37.76
CA ILE A 435 9.46 -16.40 -37.19
C ILE A 435 9.96 -14.99 -37.48
N GLN A 436 11.28 -14.76 -37.36
CA GLN A 436 11.92 -13.49 -37.67
C GLN A 436 11.65 -13.07 -39.13
N ALA A 437 11.78 -14.01 -40.07
CA ALA A 437 11.48 -13.77 -41.49
C ALA A 437 10.02 -13.33 -41.69
N LYS A 438 9.06 -13.99 -41.02
CA LYS A 438 7.63 -13.61 -41.07
C LYS A 438 7.37 -12.21 -40.51
N MET A 439 8.05 -11.82 -39.44
CA MET A 439 7.93 -10.48 -38.85
C MET A 439 8.54 -9.40 -39.76
N ARG A 440 9.69 -9.69 -40.38
CA ARG A 440 10.36 -8.78 -41.32
C ARG A 440 9.52 -8.51 -42.57
N LEU A 441 8.84 -9.52 -43.11
CA LEU A 441 7.89 -9.36 -44.22
C LEU A 441 6.73 -8.39 -43.89
N ARG A 442 6.42 -8.20 -42.61
CA ARG A 442 5.40 -7.26 -42.12
C ARG A 442 5.98 -5.90 -41.73
N GLY A 443 7.25 -5.63 -42.05
CA GLY A 443 7.93 -4.36 -41.75
C GLY A 443 8.35 -4.21 -40.28
N ILE A 444 8.32 -5.28 -39.48
CA ILE A 444 8.68 -5.24 -38.06
C ILE A 444 10.16 -5.62 -37.89
N PRO A 445 11.00 -4.75 -37.29
CA PRO A 445 12.39 -5.10 -37.01
C PRO A 445 12.46 -6.18 -35.94
N ALA A 446 12.91 -7.38 -36.32
CA ALA A 446 13.01 -8.54 -35.43
C ALA A 446 14.45 -9.08 -35.30
N GLU A 447 14.87 -9.40 -34.08
CA GLU A 447 16.17 -9.99 -33.71
C GLU A 447 15.96 -11.29 -32.94
N VAL A 448 16.89 -12.24 -33.06
CA VAL A 448 16.83 -13.57 -32.43
C VAL A 448 17.89 -13.66 -31.35
N HIS A 449 17.49 -14.05 -30.13
CA HIS A 449 18.40 -14.29 -29.02
C HIS A 449 18.18 -15.69 -28.43
N LEU A 450 19.28 -16.44 -28.32
CA LEU A 450 19.31 -17.78 -27.73
C LEU A 450 20.17 -17.74 -26.47
N VAL A 451 19.62 -18.27 -25.37
CA VAL A 451 20.31 -18.28 -24.07
C VAL A 451 20.22 -19.66 -23.45
N SER A 452 21.32 -20.17 -22.91
CA SER A 452 21.33 -21.43 -22.16
C SER A 452 21.45 -21.17 -20.66
N LYS A 453 20.29 -21.04 -19.99
CA LYS A 453 20.14 -20.75 -18.55
C LYS A 453 18.84 -21.35 -18.02
N ALA A 454 18.61 -21.28 -16.70
CA ALA A 454 17.29 -21.52 -16.14
C ALA A 454 16.28 -20.52 -16.74
N VAL A 455 15.05 -20.97 -17.07
CA VAL A 455 14.12 -20.18 -17.90
C VAL A 455 13.85 -18.79 -17.32
N VAL A 456 13.53 -18.70 -16.02
CA VAL A 456 13.19 -17.42 -15.37
C VAL A 456 14.38 -16.47 -15.36
N ASP A 457 15.58 -16.96 -15.05
CA ASP A 457 16.80 -16.16 -14.98
C ASP A 457 17.24 -15.71 -16.37
N GLY A 458 17.20 -16.59 -17.36
CA GLY A 458 17.47 -16.25 -18.75
C GLY A 458 16.55 -15.14 -19.26
N ILE A 459 15.26 -15.18 -18.94
CA ILE A 459 14.31 -14.11 -19.33
C ILE A 459 14.67 -12.79 -18.65
N CYS A 460 14.84 -12.79 -17.33
CA CYS A 460 15.10 -11.57 -16.56
C CYS A 460 16.43 -10.92 -16.97
N GLU A 461 17.50 -11.70 -17.09
CA GLU A 461 18.83 -11.21 -17.46
C GLU A 461 18.88 -10.74 -18.91
N THR A 462 18.24 -11.45 -19.86
CA THR A 462 18.17 -10.97 -21.24
C THR A 462 17.35 -9.70 -21.36
N ALA A 463 16.23 -9.62 -20.63
CA ALA A 463 15.46 -8.40 -20.59
C ALA A 463 16.34 -7.24 -20.12
N GLU A 464 17.05 -7.39 -19.00
CA GLU A 464 17.96 -6.37 -18.46
C GLU A 464 19.11 -6.01 -19.41
N ALA A 465 19.77 -7.00 -20.00
CA ALA A 465 20.87 -6.78 -20.94
C ALA A 465 20.44 -6.00 -22.19
N LEU A 466 19.24 -6.28 -22.71
CA LEU A 466 18.71 -5.62 -23.92
C LEU A 466 17.92 -4.34 -23.63
N GLN A 467 17.73 -3.99 -22.35
CA GLN A 467 16.93 -2.85 -21.89
C GLN A 467 15.54 -2.83 -22.56
N VAL A 468 14.84 -3.97 -22.55
CA VAL A 468 13.50 -4.07 -23.16
C VAL A 468 12.44 -3.36 -22.33
N ASP A 469 11.46 -2.77 -22.99
CA ASP A 469 10.37 -1.99 -22.39
C ASP A 469 9.15 -2.86 -22.00
N LEU A 470 8.98 -4.00 -22.67
CA LEU A 470 7.87 -4.93 -22.42
C LEU A 470 8.34 -6.37 -22.62
N ILE A 471 8.00 -7.24 -21.67
CA ILE A 471 8.10 -8.70 -21.84
C ILE A 471 6.72 -9.23 -22.22
N ALA A 472 6.63 -10.01 -23.29
CA ALA A 472 5.39 -10.62 -23.73
C ALA A 472 5.53 -12.16 -23.78
N MET A 473 4.64 -12.87 -23.06
CA MET A 473 4.64 -14.33 -23.04
C MET A 473 3.23 -14.92 -23.00
N ALA A 474 3.10 -16.14 -23.52
CA ALA A 474 1.90 -16.94 -23.34
C ALA A 474 1.93 -17.67 -21.99
N SER A 475 0.78 -17.87 -21.35
CA SER A 475 0.65 -18.67 -20.13
C SER A 475 -0.38 -19.79 -20.26
N HIS A 476 -0.17 -20.83 -19.46
CA HIS A 476 -1.08 -21.96 -19.28
C HIS A 476 -2.07 -21.69 -18.13
N GLY A 477 -3.33 -22.06 -18.33
CA GLY A 477 -4.31 -22.26 -17.26
C GLY A 477 -4.90 -23.66 -17.37
N ARG A 478 -5.02 -24.38 -16.24
CA ARG A 478 -5.76 -25.65 -16.20
C ARG A 478 -7.25 -25.37 -16.41
N THR A 479 -7.96 -26.20 -17.17
CA THR A 479 -9.41 -26.11 -17.35
C THR A 479 -10.14 -26.46 -16.03
N GLY A 480 -11.27 -25.80 -15.75
CA GLY A 480 -12.07 -26.00 -14.52
C GLY A 480 -11.88 -24.93 -13.44
N ALA A 481 -12.41 -25.16 -12.23
CA ALA A 481 -12.54 -24.20 -11.11
C ALA A 481 -11.23 -23.55 -10.59
N ALA A 482 -10.09 -23.80 -11.22
CA ALA A 482 -8.76 -23.26 -10.90
C ALA A 482 -8.39 -22.00 -11.72
N ARG A 483 -9.35 -21.07 -11.93
CA ARG A 483 -9.25 -19.87 -12.80
C ARG A 483 -8.12 -18.84 -12.47
N VAL A 484 -7.24 -19.13 -11.51
CA VAL A 484 -6.28 -18.16 -10.92
C VAL A 484 -4.81 -18.61 -11.01
N PHE A 485 -4.48 -19.78 -11.55
CA PHE A 485 -3.07 -20.23 -11.60
C PHE A 485 -2.39 -19.87 -12.94
N TYR A 486 -1.42 -18.97 -12.87
CA TYR A 486 -0.42 -18.73 -13.93
C TYR A 486 0.55 -19.91 -14.01
N GLY A 487 1.11 -20.20 -15.19
CA GLY A 487 2.19 -21.20 -15.34
C GLY A 487 3.40 -20.90 -14.45
N SER A 488 4.20 -21.92 -14.10
CA SER A 488 5.35 -21.78 -13.19
C SER A 488 6.35 -20.73 -13.66
N VAL A 489 6.63 -20.66 -14.96
CA VAL A 489 7.50 -19.64 -15.55
C VAL A 489 6.89 -18.26 -15.45
N ALA A 490 5.63 -18.08 -15.88
CA ALA A 490 4.95 -16.78 -15.82
C ALA A 490 4.87 -16.24 -14.38
N ALA A 491 4.60 -17.11 -13.40
CA ALA A 491 4.62 -16.74 -11.99
C ALA A 491 6.04 -16.42 -11.49
N GLY A 492 7.06 -17.15 -11.96
CA GLY A 492 8.47 -16.87 -11.64
C GLY A 492 8.92 -15.51 -12.16
N VAL A 493 8.63 -15.21 -13.43
CA VAL A 493 8.95 -13.93 -14.07
C VAL A 493 8.18 -12.79 -13.39
N LEU A 494 6.88 -12.93 -13.15
CA LEU A 494 6.06 -11.89 -12.50
C LEU A 494 6.61 -11.46 -11.12
N ASN A 495 7.25 -12.38 -10.38
CA ASN A 495 7.80 -12.09 -9.07
C ASN A 495 9.21 -11.44 -9.10
N ARG A 496 9.92 -11.50 -10.23
CA ARG A 496 11.30 -10.99 -10.36
C ARG A 496 11.44 -9.81 -11.31
N VAL A 497 10.57 -9.72 -12.31
CA VAL A 497 10.66 -8.72 -13.36
C VAL A 497 10.42 -7.31 -12.82
N ASP A 498 11.19 -6.35 -13.32
CA ASP A 498 11.17 -4.92 -12.97
C ASP A 498 10.48 -4.05 -14.04
N ARG A 499 9.99 -4.65 -15.11
CA ARG A 499 9.34 -4.00 -16.26
C ARG A 499 7.97 -4.62 -16.57
N PRO A 500 7.13 -3.94 -17.38
CA PRO A 500 5.83 -4.45 -17.80
C PRO A 500 5.90 -5.88 -18.38
N LEU A 501 4.94 -6.72 -17.97
CA LEU A 501 4.80 -8.11 -18.42
C LEU A 501 3.39 -8.32 -19.01
N LEU A 502 3.31 -8.54 -20.32
CA LEU A 502 2.10 -8.93 -21.03
C LEU A 502 1.96 -10.45 -21.01
N ILE A 503 0.87 -10.94 -20.40
CA ILE A 503 0.54 -12.36 -20.35
C ILE A 503 -0.73 -12.63 -21.13
N ILE A 504 -0.64 -13.40 -22.21
CA ILE A 504 -1.82 -13.89 -22.94
C ILE A 504 -2.13 -15.33 -22.52
N ARG A 505 -3.40 -15.62 -22.26
CA ARG A 505 -3.85 -16.97 -21.94
C ARG A 505 -4.06 -17.76 -23.21
N SER A 506 -3.36 -18.89 -23.35
CA SER A 506 -3.70 -19.88 -24.35
C SER A 506 -4.97 -20.61 -23.91
N ARG A 507 -6.15 -20.19 -24.37
CA ARG A 507 -7.38 -20.99 -24.23
C ARG A 507 -7.22 -22.26 -25.06
N SER A 508 -7.22 -23.44 -24.45
CA SER A 508 -7.40 -24.68 -25.22
C SER A 508 -8.69 -24.53 -26.03
N GLY A 509 -8.54 -24.33 -27.34
CA GLY A 509 -9.68 -24.45 -28.24
C GLY A 509 -10.13 -25.91 -28.13
N GLY A 510 -11.42 -26.10 -27.83
CA GLY A 510 -12.09 -27.35 -28.16
C GLY A 510 -12.29 -27.43 -29.66
#